data_AF-M7S1L6-F1
#
_entry.id   AF-M7S1L6-F1
#
_cell.length_a   1.000
_cell.length_b   1.000
_cell.length_c   1.000
_cell.angle_alpha   90.00
_cell.angle_beta   90.00
_cell.angle_gamma   90.00
#
_symmetry.space_group_name_H-M   'P 1'
#
loop_
_entity.id
_entity.type
_entity.pdbx_description
1 polymer ?
#
loop_
_entity_poly.entity_id
_entity_poly.type
_entity_poly.pdbx_seq_one_letter_code
_entity_poly.pdbx_strand_id
1 'polypeptide(L)'
;MPPLFTINACKSAGCRNLGLPDSPDYVWPDYRLGYPALHCRACGSYPPLFNEGEFRRWASAYIAQYAKEHGHFCPDCYQKTWIRYGRNPGGTQRLQCQYCKKVWTPKQHALNVAETPEQICSIPLLVPFQGANAFQQLYFLFSFDAVRGNILHLSSNFTLLSAGKSLHYHWKGIAPPEG
;
A
#
# COMPACT_ATOMS: atom_id res chain seq x y z
N MET A 1 1.90 14.54 -9.33
CA MET A 1 2.78 13.37 -9.09
C MET A 1 2.04 12.12 -9.48
N PRO A 2 2.68 11.16 -10.15
CA PRO A 2 2.07 9.85 -10.39
C PRO A 2 1.73 9.15 -9.08
N PRO A 3 0.80 8.18 -9.09
CA PRO A 3 0.42 7.41 -7.91
C PRO A 3 1.63 6.75 -7.25
N LEU A 4 1.63 6.66 -5.91
CA LEU A 4 2.63 5.87 -5.19
C LEU A 4 2.61 4.39 -5.63
N PHE A 5 1.44 3.89 -6.03
CA PHE A 5 1.23 2.57 -6.61
C PHE A 5 -0.10 2.49 -7.37
N THR A 6 -0.27 1.41 -8.12
CA THR A 6 -1.54 1.00 -8.70
C THR A 6 -2.04 -0.29 -8.05
N ILE A 7 -3.33 -0.34 -7.76
CA ILE A 7 -3.99 -1.51 -7.14
C ILE A 7 -4.74 -2.34 -8.18
N ASN A 8 -5.35 -1.67 -9.15
CA ASN A 8 -6.10 -2.31 -10.23
C ASN A 8 -5.16 -2.60 -11.40
N ALA A 9 -4.25 -3.54 -11.18
CA ALA A 9 -3.35 -4.08 -12.19
C ALA A 9 -3.29 -5.61 -12.10
N CYS A 10 -2.73 -6.24 -13.14
CA CYS A 10 -2.45 -7.66 -13.13
C CYS A 10 -1.43 -7.99 -12.02
N LYS A 11 -1.71 -9.06 -11.26
CA LYS A 11 -0.88 -9.53 -10.14
C LYS A 11 -0.27 -10.92 -10.41
N SER A 12 -0.44 -11.42 -11.63
CA SER A 12 0.07 -12.74 -12.01
C SER A 12 1.58 -12.68 -12.25
N ALA A 13 2.33 -13.44 -11.45
CA ALA A 13 3.76 -13.60 -11.62
C ALA A 13 4.09 -14.08 -13.05
N GLY A 14 5.10 -13.46 -13.67
CA GLY A 14 5.52 -13.77 -15.05
C GLY A 14 4.66 -13.16 -16.16
N CYS A 15 3.55 -12.48 -15.84
CA CYS A 15 2.77 -11.77 -16.85
C CYS A 15 3.47 -10.46 -17.27
N ARG A 16 3.45 -10.13 -18.57
CA ARG A 16 3.94 -8.83 -19.08
C ARG A 16 3.22 -7.63 -18.48
N ASN A 17 2.00 -7.82 -17.97
CA ASN A 17 1.20 -6.78 -17.34
C ASN A 17 1.35 -6.74 -15.82
N LEU A 18 2.24 -7.55 -15.22
CA LEU A 18 2.44 -7.56 -13.77
C LEU A 18 2.72 -6.14 -13.25
N GLY A 19 1.81 -5.62 -12.41
CA GLY A 19 1.92 -4.30 -11.80
C GLY A 19 1.79 -3.10 -12.75
N LEU A 20 1.48 -3.30 -14.04
CA LEU A 20 1.30 -2.21 -14.98
C LEU A 20 -0.06 -1.52 -14.74
N PRO A 21 -0.10 -0.20 -14.51
CA PRO A 21 -1.35 0.53 -14.25
C PRO A 21 -2.24 0.59 -15.48
N ASP A 22 -1.64 0.88 -16.63
CA ASP A 22 -2.36 1.12 -17.87
C ASP A 22 -1.84 0.14 -18.91
N SER A 23 -2.66 -0.85 -19.27
CA SER A 23 -2.34 -1.83 -20.31
C SER A 23 -3.51 -1.95 -21.29
N PRO A 24 -3.25 -1.98 -22.61
CA PRO A 24 -4.30 -2.22 -23.60
C PRO A 24 -4.89 -3.64 -23.51
N ASP A 25 -4.24 -4.56 -22.80
CA ASP A 25 -4.74 -5.91 -22.57
C ASP A 25 -5.84 -5.96 -21.50
N TYR A 26 -6.07 -4.87 -20.77
CA TYR A 26 -7.04 -4.82 -19.69
C TYR A 26 -8.47 -4.59 -20.21
N VAL A 27 -9.39 -5.37 -19.66
CA VAL A 27 -10.83 -5.17 -19.80
C VAL A 27 -11.38 -4.94 -18.39
N TRP A 28 -12.02 -3.79 -18.18
CA TRP A 28 -12.62 -3.47 -16.90
C TRP A 28 -13.77 -2.46 -17.04
N PRO A 29 -14.84 -2.59 -16.23
CA PRO A 29 -15.14 -3.73 -15.38
C PRO A 29 -15.62 -4.96 -16.18
N ASP A 30 -15.08 -6.14 -15.86
CA ASP A 30 -15.57 -7.44 -16.35
C ASP A 30 -16.27 -8.16 -15.18
N TYR A 31 -17.48 -8.67 -15.43
CA TYR A 31 -18.35 -9.28 -14.40
C TYR A 31 -18.44 -10.80 -14.50
N ARG A 32 -17.58 -11.47 -15.28
CA ARG A 32 -17.61 -12.93 -15.49
C ARG A 32 -17.64 -13.75 -14.20
N LEU A 33 -17.05 -13.22 -13.12
CA LEU A 33 -16.98 -13.89 -11.83
C LEU A 33 -18.10 -13.48 -10.86
N GLY A 34 -19.11 -12.73 -11.32
CA GLY A 34 -20.23 -12.26 -10.52
C GLY A 34 -19.95 -11.00 -9.69
N TYR A 35 -18.83 -10.33 -9.94
CA TYR A 35 -18.40 -9.09 -9.29
C TYR A 35 -17.48 -8.29 -10.23
N PRO A 36 -17.29 -6.98 -10.02
CA PRO A 36 -16.42 -6.17 -10.87
C PRO A 36 -14.95 -6.59 -10.71
N ALA A 37 -14.35 -7.04 -11.81
CA ALA A 37 -12.96 -7.46 -11.90
C ALA A 37 -12.23 -6.77 -13.06
N LEU A 38 -10.91 -6.70 -12.94
CA LEU A 38 -10.01 -6.37 -14.03
C LEU A 38 -9.62 -7.67 -14.73
N HIS A 39 -10.04 -7.88 -15.96
CA HIS A 39 -9.59 -9.00 -16.77
C HIS A 39 -8.32 -8.64 -17.54
N CYS A 40 -7.24 -9.37 -17.31
CA CYS A 40 -5.99 -9.23 -18.07
C CYS A 40 -5.94 -10.24 -19.22
N ARG A 41 -6.16 -9.78 -20.47
CA ARG A 41 -6.17 -10.67 -21.65
C ARG A 41 -4.84 -11.35 -21.94
N ALA A 42 -3.73 -10.80 -21.45
CA ALA A 42 -2.40 -11.40 -21.65
C ALA A 42 -2.20 -12.71 -20.89
N CYS A 43 -2.84 -12.89 -19.73
CA CYS A 43 -2.65 -14.08 -18.88
C CYS A 43 -3.95 -14.70 -18.37
N GLY A 44 -5.11 -14.11 -18.68
CA GLY A 44 -6.43 -14.57 -18.25
C GLY A 44 -6.75 -14.31 -16.78
N SER A 45 -5.93 -13.54 -16.04
CA SER A 45 -6.20 -13.25 -14.63
C SER A 45 -7.41 -12.33 -14.46
N TYR A 46 -8.17 -12.54 -13.39
CA TYR A 46 -9.31 -11.70 -12.98
C TYR A 46 -9.13 -11.16 -11.54
N PRO A 47 -8.12 -10.32 -11.27
CA PRO A 47 -8.06 -9.60 -10.00
C PRO A 47 -9.33 -8.77 -9.77
N PRO A 48 -9.91 -8.78 -8.56
CA PRO A 48 -11.03 -7.91 -8.20
C PRO A 48 -10.67 -6.44 -8.37
N LEU A 49 -11.65 -5.60 -8.72
CA LEU A 49 -11.48 -4.14 -8.71
C LEU A 49 -11.60 -3.60 -7.29
N PHE A 50 -10.71 -2.67 -6.96
CA PHE A 50 -10.67 -1.97 -5.68
C PHE A 50 -10.99 -0.49 -5.87
N ASN A 51 -11.61 0.10 -4.84
CA ASN A 51 -11.66 1.56 -4.71
C ASN A 51 -10.25 2.09 -4.48
N GLU A 52 -9.63 2.64 -5.53
CA GLU A 52 -8.25 3.11 -5.45
C GLU A 52 -8.07 4.24 -4.43
N GLY A 53 -9.05 5.14 -4.30
CA GLY A 53 -8.95 6.27 -3.39
C GLY A 53 -8.91 5.83 -1.92
N GLU A 54 -9.74 4.87 -1.55
CA GLU A 54 -9.72 4.27 -0.20
C GLU A 54 -8.43 3.52 0.07
N PHE A 55 -8.03 2.65 -0.87
CA PHE A 55 -6.82 1.86 -0.72
C PHE A 55 -5.56 2.74 -0.65
N ARG A 56 -5.49 3.82 -1.46
CA ARG A 56 -4.40 4.82 -1.40
C ARG A 56 -4.32 5.52 -0.07
N ARG A 57 -5.44 6.02 0.46
CA ARG A 57 -5.46 6.68 1.78
C ARG A 57 -4.92 5.76 2.87
N TRP A 58 -5.31 4.49 2.83
CA TRP A 58 -4.81 3.49 3.76
C TRP A 58 -3.31 3.25 3.64
N ALA A 59 -2.84 2.87 2.46
CA ALA A 59 -1.44 2.50 2.27
C ALA A 59 -0.51 3.69 2.58
N SER A 60 -0.91 4.90 2.15
CA SER A 60 -0.20 6.13 2.49
C SER A 60 -0.11 6.37 3.98
N ALA A 61 -1.16 6.09 4.76
CA ALA A 61 -1.15 6.24 6.21
C ALA A 61 -0.18 5.26 6.88
N TYR A 62 -0.13 4.00 6.42
CA TYR A 62 0.81 3.02 6.96
C TYR A 62 2.26 3.38 6.63
N ILE A 63 2.55 3.67 5.36
CA ILE A 63 3.90 4.03 4.91
C ILE A 63 4.38 5.30 5.61
N ALA A 64 3.51 6.30 5.77
CA ALA A 64 3.82 7.53 6.50
C ALA A 64 4.09 7.26 7.98
N GLN A 65 3.35 6.34 8.62
CA GLN A 65 3.58 5.96 10.00
C GLN A 65 4.92 5.24 10.16
N TYR A 66 5.23 4.29 9.27
CA TYR A 66 6.50 3.59 9.26
C TYR A 66 7.68 4.56 9.10
N ALA A 67 7.56 5.52 8.18
CA ALA A 67 8.54 6.59 7.98
C ALA A 67 8.74 7.48 9.21
N LYS A 68 7.66 7.80 9.94
CA LYS A 68 7.73 8.54 11.21
C LYS A 68 8.39 7.72 12.32
N GLU A 69 8.29 6.40 12.26
CA GLU A 69 8.90 5.53 13.27
C GLU A 69 10.39 5.37 13.03
N HIS A 70 10.82 5.08 11.79
CA HIS A 70 12.19 4.66 11.50
C HIS A 70 13.05 5.74 10.81
N GLY A 71 12.43 6.71 10.13
CA GLY A 71 13.14 7.84 9.54
C GLY A 71 13.86 7.57 8.22
N HIS A 72 13.64 6.43 7.56
CA HIS A 72 14.33 6.08 6.32
C HIS A 72 14.00 6.99 5.12
N PHE A 73 12.75 7.47 5.03
CA PHE A 73 12.28 8.35 3.96
C PHE A 73 11.25 9.36 4.48
N CYS A 74 10.93 10.37 3.67
CA CYS A 74 9.97 11.40 4.05
C CYS A 74 8.56 10.82 4.24
N PRO A 75 7.87 11.08 5.36
CA PRO A 75 6.53 10.56 5.61
C PRO A 75 5.42 11.22 4.77
N ASP A 76 5.76 12.23 3.96
CA ASP A 76 4.80 13.07 3.25
C ASP A 76 4.90 12.88 1.73
N CYS A 77 6.11 12.95 1.18
CA CYS A 77 6.37 12.76 -0.25
C CYS A 77 7.19 11.50 -0.58
N TYR A 78 7.52 10.69 0.42
CA TYR A 78 8.27 9.42 0.28
C TYR A 78 9.67 9.55 -0.32
N GLN A 79 10.17 10.79 -0.49
CA GLN A 79 11.53 11.06 -0.95
C GLN A 79 12.57 10.66 0.09
N LYS A 80 13.71 10.16 -0.40
CA LYS A 80 14.83 9.64 0.40
C LYS A 80 15.83 10.72 0.78
N THR A 81 15.83 11.82 0.03
CA THR A 81 16.78 12.90 0.25
C THR A 81 16.27 13.80 1.37
N TRP A 82 16.97 13.74 2.51
CA TRP A 82 16.70 14.58 3.68
C TRP A 82 18.01 15.06 4.30
N ILE A 83 17.91 16.03 5.21
CA ILE A 83 19.02 16.54 6.02
C ILE A 83 18.70 16.45 7.51
N ARG A 84 19.74 16.45 8.34
CA ARG A 84 19.60 16.67 9.78
C ARG A 84 19.21 18.13 10.01
N TYR A 85 18.05 18.37 10.61
CA TYR A 85 17.45 19.69 10.79
C TYR A 85 17.35 20.06 12.27
N GLY A 86 18.50 20.21 12.92
CA GLY A 86 18.57 20.50 14.35
C GLY A 86 17.96 19.39 15.22
N ARG A 87 17.58 19.75 16.45
CA ARG A 87 16.98 18.84 17.45
C ARG A 87 15.65 19.39 17.92
N ASN A 88 14.77 18.52 18.42
CA ASN A 88 13.56 18.97 19.13
C ASN A 88 13.92 19.44 20.57
N PRO A 89 12.98 20.04 21.34
CA PRO A 89 13.24 20.43 22.72
C PRO A 89 13.71 19.29 23.64
N GLY A 90 13.30 18.05 23.35
CA GLY A 90 13.76 16.84 24.04
C GLY A 90 15.12 16.31 23.57
N GLY A 91 15.83 17.06 22.72
CA GLY A 91 17.18 16.71 22.24
C GLY A 91 17.24 15.64 21.13
N THR A 92 16.12 15.13 20.62
CA THR A 92 16.12 14.12 19.55
C THR A 92 16.31 14.74 18.17
N GLN A 93 16.97 13.99 17.29
CA GLN A 93 17.34 14.45 15.94
C GLN A 93 16.10 14.66 15.06
N ARG A 94 15.96 15.86 14.50
CA ARG A 94 14.95 16.15 13.47
C ARG A 94 15.52 15.91 12.08
N LEU A 95 14.68 15.42 11.17
CA LEU A 95 14.99 15.28 9.76
C LEU A 95 14.14 16.27 8.96
N GLN A 96 14.68 16.81 7.86
CA GLN A 96 13.92 17.62 6.91
C GLN A 96 14.08 17.08 5.50
N CYS A 97 12.98 16.87 4.80
CA CYS A 97 12.98 16.45 3.40
C CYS A 97 13.56 17.58 2.54
N GLN A 98 14.51 17.27 1.67
CA GLN A 98 15.08 18.27 0.76
C GLN A 98 14.09 18.68 -0.33
N TYR A 99 13.15 17.79 -0.69
CA TYR A 99 12.14 18.01 -1.70
C TYR A 99 10.94 18.81 -1.17
N CYS A 100 10.10 18.23 -0.29
CA CYS A 100 8.89 18.89 0.20
C CYS A 100 9.08 19.75 1.47
N LYS A 101 10.31 19.85 1.99
CA LYS A 101 10.67 20.60 3.20
C LYS A 101 9.97 20.16 4.49
N LYS A 102 9.22 19.04 4.46
CA LYS A 102 8.62 18.44 5.65
C LYS A 102 9.68 18.14 6.70
N VAL A 103 9.46 18.62 7.92
CA VAL A 103 10.28 18.30 9.09
C VAL A 103 9.57 17.23 9.92
N TRP A 104 10.30 16.21 10.37
CA TRP A 104 9.80 15.19 11.29
C TRP A 104 10.88 14.71 12.26
N THR A 105 10.48 13.93 13.27
CA THR A 105 11.37 13.35 14.28
C THR A 105 11.10 11.85 14.34
N PRO A 106 12.02 11.00 13.84
CA PRO A 106 11.90 9.55 13.94
C PRO A 106 11.85 9.08 15.40
N LYS A 107 11.08 8.03 15.71
CA LYS A 107 11.02 7.44 17.06
C LYS A 107 12.18 6.49 17.33
N GLN A 108 12.57 5.71 16.32
CA GLN A 108 13.68 4.78 16.37
C GLN A 108 14.88 5.40 15.67
N HIS A 109 16.04 5.35 16.34
CA HIS A 109 17.27 6.02 15.93
C HIS A 109 18.16 5.16 15.01
N ALA A 110 17.67 4.03 14.51
CA ALA A 110 18.43 3.15 13.63
C ALA A 110 18.56 3.80 12.23
N LEU A 111 19.49 4.75 12.11
CA LEU A 111 19.86 5.41 10.86
C LEU A 111 20.73 4.53 9.95
N ASN A 112 20.93 3.26 10.30
CA ASN A 112 21.65 2.33 9.45
C ASN A 112 20.73 1.95 8.29
N VAL A 113 20.93 2.63 7.17
CA VAL A 113 20.40 2.23 5.87
C VAL A 113 21.18 0.97 5.47
N ALA A 114 20.63 -0.21 5.75
CA ALA A 114 21.11 -1.41 5.09
C ALA A 114 20.86 -1.25 3.58
N GLU A 115 21.88 -1.49 2.75
CA GLU A 115 21.86 -1.20 1.31
C GLU A 115 21.09 -2.26 0.49
N THR A 116 20.82 -3.41 1.07
CA THR A 116 20.03 -4.55 0.55
C THR A 116 18.56 -4.42 1.01
N PRO A 117 17.56 -4.96 0.29
CA PRO A 117 16.16 -5.00 0.75
C PRO A 117 16.05 -5.97 1.95
N GLU A 118 16.58 -5.58 3.11
CA GLU A 118 16.67 -6.44 4.29
C GLU A 118 15.43 -6.38 5.16
N GLN A 119 14.63 -5.32 5.02
CA GLN A 119 13.44 -5.13 5.84
C GLN A 119 12.20 -5.06 4.97
N ILE A 120 11.65 -6.23 4.66
CA ILE A 120 10.33 -6.34 4.03
C ILE A 120 9.28 -6.18 5.11
N CYS A 121 8.48 -5.12 5.00
CA CYS A 121 7.29 -4.97 5.82
C CYS A 121 6.09 -5.48 5.02
N SER A 122 5.33 -6.41 5.62
CA SER A 122 4.12 -6.95 5.01
C SER A 122 2.90 -6.64 5.87
N ILE A 123 1.86 -6.13 5.23
CA ILE A 123 0.60 -5.79 5.89
C ILE A 123 -0.50 -6.67 5.29
N PRO A 124 -1.02 -7.63 6.07
CA PRO A 124 -2.23 -8.33 5.69
C PRO A 124 -3.46 -7.46 6.02
N LEU A 125 -4.42 -7.41 5.10
CA LEU A 125 -5.72 -6.82 5.37
C LEU A 125 -6.83 -7.75 4.91
N LEU A 126 -7.96 -7.66 5.60
CA LEU A 126 -9.23 -8.11 5.07
C LEU A 126 -10.14 -6.90 4.88
N VAL A 127 -10.59 -6.72 3.65
CA VAL A 127 -11.48 -5.62 3.26
C VAL A 127 -12.86 -6.17 2.91
N PRO A 128 -13.94 -5.48 3.34
CA PRO A 128 -15.28 -5.75 2.83
C PRO A 128 -15.25 -5.64 1.31
N PHE A 129 -15.87 -6.59 0.64
CA PHE A 129 -15.98 -6.61 -0.80
C PHE A 129 -17.42 -6.99 -1.17
N GLN A 130 -18.03 -6.23 -2.07
CA GLN A 130 -19.31 -6.61 -2.66
C GLN A 130 -19.07 -7.67 -3.73
N GLY A 131 -18.85 -8.90 -3.28
CA GLY A 131 -18.73 -10.09 -4.12
C GLY A 131 -20.09 -10.70 -4.45
N ALA A 132 -20.08 -11.95 -4.93
CA ALA A 132 -21.31 -12.68 -5.25
C ALA A 132 -22.18 -12.97 -4.01
N ASN A 133 -21.62 -12.82 -2.79
CA ASN A 133 -22.36 -12.90 -1.55
C ASN A 133 -21.95 -11.79 -0.57
N ALA A 134 -22.86 -11.43 0.34
CA ALA A 134 -22.71 -10.32 1.27
C ALA A 134 -21.61 -10.53 2.34
N PHE A 135 -21.10 -11.75 2.51
CA PHE A 135 -20.12 -12.10 3.54
C PHE A 135 -18.71 -12.33 2.97
N GLN A 136 -18.54 -12.18 1.65
CA GLN A 136 -17.27 -12.45 0.98
C GLN A 136 -16.24 -11.39 1.37
N GLN A 137 -15.06 -11.84 1.81
CA GLN A 137 -13.96 -10.95 2.17
C GLN A 137 -12.81 -11.12 1.18
N LEU A 138 -12.09 -10.02 0.93
CA LEU A 138 -10.86 -10.03 0.17
C LEU A 138 -9.66 -9.95 1.11
N TYR A 139 -8.83 -10.98 1.06
CA TYR A 139 -7.51 -10.97 1.67
C TYR A 139 -6.57 -10.17 0.78
N PHE A 140 -5.84 -9.25 1.40
CA PHE A 140 -4.89 -8.38 0.76
C PHE A 140 -3.52 -8.51 1.43
N LEU A 141 -2.47 -8.66 0.63
CA LEU A 141 -1.10 -8.61 1.13
C LEU A 141 -0.35 -7.47 0.43
N PHE A 142 0.05 -6.49 1.23
CA PHE A 142 0.88 -5.38 0.80
C PHE A 142 2.28 -5.55 1.36
N SER A 143 3.28 -5.75 0.49
CA SER A 143 4.68 -5.85 0.91
C SER A 143 5.50 -4.72 0.31
N PHE A 144 6.28 -4.04 1.14
CA PHE A 144 7.18 -2.97 0.71
C PHE A 144 8.54 -3.07 1.39
N ASP A 145 9.54 -2.55 0.69
CA ASP A 145 10.88 -2.33 1.22
C ASP A 145 10.81 -1.16 2.19
N ALA A 146 10.98 -1.47 3.47
CA ALA A 146 10.78 -0.51 4.53
C ALA A 146 11.92 0.51 4.65
N VAL A 147 13.06 0.25 4.00
CA VAL A 147 14.19 1.18 3.89
C VAL A 147 14.01 2.08 2.66
N ARG A 148 13.64 1.48 1.52
CA ARG A 148 13.53 2.20 0.24
C ARG A 148 12.14 2.82 0.02
N GLY A 149 11.12 2.46 0.80
CA GLY A 149 9.73 2.84 0.55
C GLY A 149 9.16 2.28 -0.77
N ASN A 150 9.89 1.36 -1.42
CA ASN A 150 9.49 0.79 -2.70
C ASN A 150 8.49 -0.33 -2.45
N ILE A 151 7.42 -0.36 -3.24
CA ILE A 151 6.45 -1.45 -3.16
C ILE A 151 7.01 -2.65 -3.89
N LEU A 152 7.07 -3.78 -3.19
CA LEU A 152 7.68 -5.01 -3.67
C LEU A 152 6.64 -5.96 -4.23
N HIS A 153 5.49 -6.06 -3.54
CA HIS A 153 4.46 -7.01 -3.90
C HIS A 153 3.08 -6.56 -3.44
N LEU A 154 2.10 -6.87 -4.28
CA LEU A 154 0.70 -6.55 -4.09
C LEU A 154 -0.14 -7.76 -4.50
N SER A 155 -0.76 -8.45 -3.55
CA SER A 155 -1.67 -9.55 -3.86
C SER A 155 -3.04 -9.36 -3.23
N SER A 156 -4.05 -9.86 -3.93
CA SER A 156 -5.42 -9.89 -3.47
C SER A 156 -6.02 -11.24 -3.82
N ASN A 157 -6.67 -11.90 -2.86
CA ASN A 157 -7.39 -13.14 -3.10
C ASN A 157 -8.66 -13.20 -2.25
N PHE A 158 -9.61 -14.04 -2.66
CA PHE A 158 -10.79 -14.33 -1.85
C PHE A 158 -10.44 -15.22 -0.68
N THR A 159 -11.19 -15.05 0.40
CA THR A 159 -11.20 -16.02 1.48
C THR A 159 -12.62 -16.20 2.01
N LEU A 160 -12.96 -17.45 2.32
CA LEU A 160 -14.20 -17.82 3.02
C LEU A 160 -14.00 -17.81 4.54
N LEU A 161 -12.76 -17.63 5.01
CA LEU A 161 -12.44 -17.61 6.43
C LEU A 161 -12.81 -16.25 7.04
N SER A 162 -13.57 -16.28 8.12
CA SER A 162 -13.76 -15.12 8.99
C SER A 162 -12.41 -14.72 9.60
N ALA A 163 -12.00 -13.46 9.45
CA ALA A 163 -10.80 -13.03 10.13
C ALA A 163 -10.98 -12.86 11.64
N GLY A 164 -9.88 -13.08 12.36
CA GLY A 164 -9.73 -12.53 13.69
C GLY A 164 -9.74 -10.99 13.64
N LYS A 165 -10.27 -10.36 14.70
CA LYS A 165 -10.40 -8.89 14.80
C LYS A 165 -9.09 -8.12 14.59
N SER A 166 -7.93 -8.76 14.84
CA SER A 166 -6.58 -8.20 14.63
C SER A 166 -6.17 -8.08 13.15
N LEU A 167 -6.82 -8.84 12.26
CA LEU A 167 -6.59 -8.82 10.81
C LEU A 167 -7.62 -7.98 10.06
N HIS A 168 -8.65 -7.51 10.76
CA HIS A 168 -9.61 -6.57 10.21
C HIS A 168 -8.95 -5.21 10.04
N TYR A 169 -9.24 -4.59 8.91
CA TYR A 169 -8.90 -3.21 8.70
C TYR A 169 -9.70 -2.30 9.66
N HIS A 170 -9.02 -1.67 10.64
CA HIS A 170 -9.62 -0.66 11.53
C HIS A 170 -9.19 0.73 11.06
N TRP A 171 -10.06 1.36 10.26
CA TRP A 171 -9.84 2.71 9.77
C TRP A 171 -9.97 3.76 10.87
N LYS A 172 -9.08 4.77 10.87
CA LYS A 172 -9.10 5.93 11.78
C LYS A 172 -10.06 7.04 11.30
N GLY A 173 -11.34 6.73 11.14
CA GLY A 173 -12.41 7.74 11.33
C GLY A 173 -12.97 8.50 10.11
N ILE A 174 -13.21 7.83 8.99
CA ILE A 174 -14.18 8.27 7.96
C ILE A 174 -15.03 7.06 7.64
N ALA A 175 -16.29 7.05 8.07
CA ALA A 175 -17.20 5.95 7.74
C ALA A 175 -17.18 5.69 6.21
N PRO A 176 -17.30 4.42 5.76
CA PRO A 176 -17.58 4.16 4.37
C PRO A 176 -18.82 4.98 3.97
N PRO A 177 -18.87 5.60 2.78
CA PRO A 177 -20.07 6.29 2.34
C PRO A 177 -21.25 5.32 2.44
N GLU A 178 -22.29 5.73 3.17
CA GLU A 178 -23.57 5.02 3.17
C GLU A 178 -24.10 5.05 1.74
N GLY A 179 -24.42 3.86 1.22
CA GLY A 179 -24.96 3.69 -0.12
C GLY A 179 -26.37 4.23 -0.26
#